data_AF-A0A971BP50-F1
#
_entry.id   AF-A0A971BP50-F1
#
_cell.length_a   1.000
_cell.length_b   1.000
_cell.length_c   1.000
_cell.angle_alpha   90.00
_cell.angle_beta   90.00
_cell.angle_gamma   90.00
#
_symmetry.space_group_name_H-M   'P 1'
#
loop_
_entity.id
_entity.type
_entity.pdbx_description
1 polymer ?
#
loop_
_entity_poly.entity_id
_entity_poly.type
_entity_poly.pdbx_seq_one_letter_code
_entity_poly.pdbx_strand_id
1 'polypeptide(L)'
;MFKSRWARILVKLILIWLVITVYFYFQHPVIYRYTGIGAAIPIGEDQLVIEEITFHNLDQDKTWKIYEDLPWQYQLLVKINPPFQWYGHISSVFSFYSKLPLTKDYGTLQINGTYIYSNPINGTESENLSTFLDMYVYPTVGGGIASQYHGIINNAVAISSYNNYPLYNLNNSFIIIISDKETKKSIKLLIKPEWQKGRLFSSINNMKSPADPVDKFLYNIYQNKPREAQKYVLRGNQPDLDINPVLADKRIHMESTIKWIDIFEDFYGVYQVDAEVNESLENGAKDIIPPDRFTFYVQKNDNGNYEIIHYSLVSK
;
A
#
# COMPACT_ATOMS: atom_id res chain seq x y z
N MET A 1 -33.40 -30.17 -18.60
CA MET A 1 -33.38 -30.95 -17.33
C MET A 1 -32.21 -31.94 -17.37
N PHE A 2 -31.25 -31.82 -16.46
CA PHE A 2 -30.11 -32.75 -16.37
C PHE A 2 -30.61 -34.18 -16.11
N LYS A 3 -30.44 -35.09 -17.08
CA LYS A 3 -30.91 -36.49 -16.99
C LYS A 3 -30.12 -37.31 -15.97
N SER A 4 -28.85 -36.97 -15.71
CA SER A 4 -28.01 -37.68 -14.74
C SER A 4 -28.39 -37.34 -13.30
N ARG A 5 -28.58 -38.39 -12.46
CA ARG A 5 -28.81 -38.25 -11.01
C ARG A 5 -27.62 -37.58 -10.32
N TRP A 6 -26.39 -37.92 -10.72
CA TRP A 6 -25.16 -37.34 -10.20
C TRP A 6 -25.03 -35.85 -10.54
N ALA A 7 -25.36 -35.48 -11.78
CA ALA A 7 -25.38 -34.07 -12.18
C ALA A 7 -26.38 -33.26 -11.35
N ARG A 8 -27.57 -33.82 -11.06
CA ARG A 8 -28.56 -33.16 -10.19
C ARG A 8 -28.07 -32.99 -8.75
N ILE A 9 -27.37 -33.97 -8.19
CA ILE A 9 -26.79 -33.88 -6.85
C ILE A 9 -25.71 -32.79 -6.82
N LEU A 10 -24.80 -32.78 -7.79
CA LEU A 10 -23.73 -31.80 -7.88
C LEU A 10 -24.26 -30.37 -8.05
N VAL A 11 -25.28 -30.16 -8.89
CA VAL A 11 -25.93 -28.85 -9.04
C VAL A 11 -26.55 -28.38 -7.72
N LYS A 12 -27.20 -29.26 -6.95
CA LYS A 12 -27.75 -28.91 -5.64
C LYS A 12 -26.66 -28.51 -4.65
N LEU A 13 -25.55 -29.24 -4.61
CA LEU A 13 -24.41 -28.90 -3.75
C LEU A 13 -23.81 -27.54 -4.11
N ILE A 14 -23.65 -27.25 -5.40
CA ILE A 14 -23.18 -25.93 -5.86
C ILE A 14 -24.14 -24.82 -5.45
N LEU A 15 -25.45 -25.02 -5.59
CA LEU A 15 -26.44 -24.02 -5.18
C LEU A 15 -26.41 -23.75 -3.67
N ILE A 16 -26.28 -24.80 -2.85
CA ILE A 16 -26.13 -24.66 -1.40
C ILE A 16 -24.85 -23.88 -1.08
N TRP A 17 -23.74 -24.24 -1.72
CA TRP A 17 -22.46 -23.56 -1.53
C TRP A 17 -22.50 -22.09 -1.99
N LEU A 18 -23.22 -21.78 -3.07
CA LEU A 18 -23.45 -20.42 -3.54
C LEU A 18 -24.17 -19.59 -2.48
N VAL A 19 -25.27 -20.11 -1.91
CA VAL A 19 -26.03 -19.41 -0.85
C VAL A 19 -25.15 -19.15 0.36
N ILE A 20 -24.35 -20.13 0.80
CA ILE A 20 -23.40 -19.96 1.90
C ILE A 20 -22.36 -18.88 1.56
N THR A 21 -21.80 -18.92 0.35
CA THR A 21 -20.79 -17.95 -0.11
C THR A 21 -21.35 -16.53 -0.14
N VAL A 22 -22.58 -16.34 -0.64
CA VAL A 22 -23.28 -15.05 -0.62
C VAL A 22 -23.53 -14.57 0.81
N TYR A 23 -23.92 -15.47 1.72
CA TYR A 23 -24.11 -15.12 3.13
C TYR A 23 -22.81 -14.59 3.76
N PHE A 24 -21.68 -15.28 3.56
CA PHE A 24 -20.38 -14.82 4.07
C PHE A 24 -19.90 -13.53 3.39
N TYR A 25 -20.13 -13.37 2.08
CA TYR A 25 -19.83 -12.14 1.35
C TYR A 25 -20.42 -10.89 2.03
N PHE A 26 -21.67 -10.96 2.49
CA PHE A 26 -22.31 -9.81 3.16
C PHE A 26 -21.84 -9.58 4.60
N GLN A 27 -21.18 -10.56 5.22
CA GLN A 27 -20.57 -10.44 6.56
C GLN A 27 -19.18 -9.83 6.55
N HIS A 28 -18.55 -9.71 5.37
CA HIS A 28 -17.26 -9.03 5.27
C HIS A 28 -17.35 -7.56 5.67
N PRO A 29 -16.30 -7.01 6.32
CA PRO A 29 -16.23 -5.60 6.62
C PRO A 29 -16.43 -4.76 5.37
N VAL A 30 -17.18 -3.68 5.53
CA VAL A 30 -17.34 -2.67 4.50
C VAL A 30 -16.14 -1.75 4.61
N ILE A 31 -15.49 -1.50 3.48
CA ILE A 31 -14.47 -0.48 3.35
C ILE A 31 -15.00 0.64 2.46
N TYR A 32 -14.78 1.87 2.89
CA TYR A 32 -15.02 3.08 2.14
C TYR A 32 -13.66 3.69 1.85
N ARG A 33 -13.38 3.99 0.58
CA ARG A 33 -12.10 4.53 0.14
C ARG A 33 -12.33 5.87 -0.53
N TYR A 34 -11.49 6.84 -0.21
CA TYR A 34 -11.44 8.12 -0.90
C TYR A 34 -10.00 8.30 -1.36
N THR A 35 -9.79 8.02 -2.65
CA THR A 35 -8.51 8.08 -3.35
C THR A 35 -8.41 9.37 -4.16
N GLY A 36 -7.21 9.75 -4.59
CA GLY A 36 -7.03 10.88 -5.51
C GLY A 36 -7.06 12.26 -4.86
N ILE A 37 -6.81 12.34 -3.54
CA ILE A 37 -6.66 13.61 -2.82
C ILE A 37 -5.39 14.33 -3.31
N GLY A 38 -4.29 13.59 -3.45
CA GLY A 38 -3.01 14.08 -3.97
C GLY A 38 -2.53 15.37 -3.29
N ALA A 39 -2.86 15.56 -2.01
CA ALA A 39 -2.59 16.81 -1.32
C ALA A 39 -1.17 16.78 -0.79
N ALA A 40 -0.27 17.48 -1.48
CA ALA A 40 1.09 17.71 -1.02
C ALA A 40 1.13 18.95 -0.12
N ILE A 41 1.49 18.73 1.13
CA ILE A 41 1.39 19.70 2.22
C ILE A 41 2.81 20.01 2.70
N PRO A 42 3.27 21.26 2.60
CA PRO A 42 4.59 21.62 3.12
C PRO A 42 4.61 21.57 4.65
N ILE A 43 5.63 20.92 5.21
CA ILE A 43 5.89 20.82 6.65
C ILE A 43 7.34 21.26 6.88
N GLY A 44 7.55 22.55 7.15
CA GLY A 44 8.90 23.12 7.15
C GLY A 44 9.51 23.03 5.74
N GLU A 45 10.68 22.41 5.63
CA GLU A 45 11.36 22.10 4.36
C GLU A 45 10.94 20.74 3.77
N ASP A 46 10.21 19.94 4.54
CA ASP A 46 9.75 18.61 4.17
C ASP A 46 8.32 18.66 3.61
N GLN A 47 7.83 17.54 3.11
CA GLN A 47 6.53 17.46 2.44
C GLN A 47 5.75 16.22 2.87
N LEU A 48 4.49 16.43 3.26
CA LEU A 48 3.54 15.36 3.55
C LEU A 48 2.55 15.25 2.40
N VAL A 49 2.50 14.09 1.74
CA VAL A 49 1.51 13.79 0.70
C VAL A 49 0.43 12.88 1.27
N ILE A 50 -0.82 13.34 1.27
CA ILE A 50 -1.99 12.52 1.60
C ILE A 50 -2.59 11.95 0.32
N GLU A 51 -2.68 10.62 0.25
CA GLU A 51 -3.05 9.92 -0.98
C GLU A 51 -4.41 9.25 -0.89
N GLU A 52 -4.72 8.69 0.27
CA GLU A 52 -5.90 7.87 0.45
C GLU A 52 -6.42 7.98 1.88
N ILE A 53 -7.73 8.16 2.00
CA ILE A 53 -8.44 8.00 3.26
C ILE A 53 -9.31 6.76 3.13
N THR A 54 -9.22 5.88 4.11
CA THR A 54 -10.06 4.69 4.19
C THR A 54 -10.86 4.71 5.48
N PHE A 55 -12.06 4.17 5.44
CA PHE A 55 -12.85 3.87 6.61
C PHE A 55 -13.31 2.43 6.56
N HIS A 56 -13.15 1.68 7.65
CA HIS A 56 -13.69 0.33 7.74
C HIS A 56 -14.40 0.08 9.07
N ASN A 57 -15.48 -0.70 9.00
CA ASN A 57 -16.29 -1.05 10.17
C ASN A 57 -15.83 -2.35 10.87
N LEU A 58 -14.58 -2.75 10.67
CA LEU A 58 -13.98 -3.85 11.43
C LEU A 58 -13.79 -3.42 12.90
N ASP A 59 -14.21 -4.27 13.82
CA ASP A 59 -13.98 -4.10 15.26
C ASP A 59 -12.57 -4.61 15.60
N GLN A 60 -11.59 -3.69 15.65
CA GLN A 60 -10.19 -4.04 15.86
C GLN A 60 -9.96 -4.72 17.22
N ASP A 61 -10.61 -4.24 18.28
CA ASP A 61 -10.48 -4.81 19.64
C ASP A 61 -10.92 -6.28 19.69
N LYS A 62 -12.00 -6.63 19.00
CA LYS A 62 -12.44 -8.03 18.88
C LYS A 62 -11.63 -8.83 17.86
N THR A 63 -11.01 -8.16 16.89
CA THR A 63 -10.15 -8.82 15.89
C THR A 63 -8.88 -9.36 16.55
N TRP A 64 -8.28 -8.63 17.49
CA TRP A 64 -7.13 -9.12 18.27
C TRP A 64 -7.45 -10.41 19.03
N LYS A 65 -8.68 -10.55 19.56
CA LYS A 65 -9.14 -11.78 20.23
C LYS A 65 -9.26 -12.98 19.30
N ILE A 66 -9.46 -12.79 18.00
CA ILE A 66 -9.44 -13.89 17.01
C ILE A 66 -8.03 -14.48 16.89
N TYR A 67 -6.99 -13.68 17.08
CA TYR A 67 -5.61 -14.17 17.06
C TYR A 67 -5.23 -14.89 18.35
N GLU A 68 -5.81 -14.49 19.49
CA GLU A 68 -5.66 -15.21 20.76
C GLU A 68 -6.42 -16.55 20.75
N ASP A 69 -7.69 -16.52 20.34
CA ASP A 69 -8.54 -17.70 20.21
C ASP A 69 -8.68 -18.08 18.73
N LEU A 70 -7.62 -18.68 18.18
CA LEU A 70 -7.55 -19.05 16.76
C LEU A 70 -8.80 -19.87 16.35
N PRO A 71 -9.64 -19.39 15.41
CA PRO A 71 -10.81 -20.13 14.97
C PRO A 71 -10.43 -21.52 14.45
N TRP A 72 -11.34 -22.49 14.59
CA TRP A 72 -11.06 -23.88 14.23
C TRP A 72 -10.59 -24.04 12.77
N GLN A 73 -11.00 -23.16 11.86
CA GLN A 73 -10.54 -23.12 10.46
C GLN A 73 -9.03 -22.86 10.37
N TYR A 74 -8.51 -21.89 11.13
CA TYR A 74 -7.09 -21.60 11.17
C TYR A 74 -6.31 -22.68 11.92
N GLN A 75 -6.90 -23.29 12.97
CA GLN A 75 -6.31 -24.47 13.61
C GLN A 75 -6.18 -25.64 12.62
N LEU A 76 -7.16 -25.80 11.72
CA LEU A 76 -7.12 -26.79 10.65
C LEU A 76 -6.03 -26.46 9.61
N LEU A 77 -5.81 -25.19 9.27
CA LEU A 77 -4.70 -24.77 8.39
C LEU A 77 -3.35 -25.18 8.97
N VAL A 78 -3.14 -24.90 10.25
CA VAL A 78 -1.91 -25.25 10.97
C VAL A 78 -1.72 -26.77 11.01
N LYS A 79 -2.80 -27.54 11.25
CA LYS A 79 -2.76 -29.01 11.26
C LYS A 79 -2.51 -29.62 9.88
N ILE A 80 -3.09 -29.06 8.82
CA ILE A 80 -2.89 -29.53 7.44
C ILE A 80 -1.46 -29.24 6.98
N ASN A 81 -0.88 -28.13 7.45
CA ASN A 81 0.47 -27.66 7.09
C ASN A 81 0.75 -27.77 5.58
N PRO A 82 -0.04 -27.06 4.74
CA PRO A 82 0.09 -27.18 3.29
C PRO A 82 1.46 -26.63 2.83
N PRO A 83 1.95 -27.06 1.65
CA PRO A 83 3.15 -26.47 1.08
C PRO A 83 3.03 -24.95 0.98
N PHE A 84 4.13 -24.23 1.21
CA PHE A 84 4.15 -22.77 1.31
C PHE A 84 3.41 -22.06 0.15
N GLN A 85 3.58 -22.55 -1.08
CA GLN A 85 2.90 -22.04 -2.28
C GLN A 85 1.37 -22.07 -2.21
N TRP A 86 0.78 -22.99 -1.44
CA TRP A 86 -0.67 -23.12 -1.25
C TRP A 86 -1.17 -22.38 -0.01
N TYR A 87 -0.28 -22.07 0.93
CA TYR A 87 -0.65 -21.51 2.23
C TYR A 87 -1.45 -20.21 2.09
N GLY A 88 -1.00 -19.28 1.26
CA GLY A 88 -1.69 -18.00 1.04
C GLY A 88 -3.09 -18.16 0.43
N HIS A 89 -3.25 -19.08 -0.52
CA HIS A 89 -4.54 -19.37 -1.13
C HIS A 89 -5.53 -19.99 -0.14
N ILE A 90 -5.09 -20.98 0.65
CA ILE A 90 -5.95 -21.64 1.64
C ILE A 90 -6.30 -20.66 2.77
N SER A 91 -5.33 -19.87 3.25
CA SER A 91 -5.55 -18.82 4.23
C SER A 91 -6.60 -17.81 3.77
N SER A 92 -6.55 -17.40 2.50
CA SER A 92 -7.54 -16.48 1.91
C SER A 92 -8.96 -17.07 1.91
N VAL A 93 -9.10 -18.36 1.59
CA VAL A 93 -10.40 -19.06 1.63
C VAL A 93 -10.92 -19.14 3.07
N PHE A 94 -10.06 -19.49 4.04
CA PHE A 94 -10.47 -19.55 5.44
C PHE A 94 -10.83 -18.18 6.00
N SER A 95 -10.09 -17.14 5.64
CA SER A 95 -10.44 -15.75 5.97
C SER A 95 -11.81 -15.37 5.43
N PHE A 96 -12.13 -15.74 4.18
CA PHE A 96 -13.45 -15.49 3.59
C PHE A 96 -14.61 -16.14 4.38
N TYR A 97 -14.43 -17.40 4.79
CA TYR A 97 -15.44 -18.12 5.57
C TYR A 97 -15.29 -17.94 7.10
N SER A 98 -14.52 -16.95 7.53
CA SER A 98 -14.38 -16.55 8.93
C SER A 98 -15.17 -15.28 9.17
N LYS A 99 -16.03 -15.29 10.20
CA LYS A 99 -16.83 -14.12 10.57
C LYS A 99 -15.96 -13.13 11.33
N LEU A 100 -15.58 -12.03 10.67
CA LEU A 100 -14.91 -10.92 11.33
C LEU A 100 -15.91 -10.09 12.16
N PRO A 101 -15.52 -9.60 13.34
CA PRO A 101 -16.38 -8.80 14.20
C PRO A 101 -16.53 -7.41 13.58
N LEU A 102 -17.78 -6.96 13.45
CA LEU A 102 -18.11 -5.65 12.91
C LEU A 102 -18.61 -4.75 14.03
N THR A 103 -18.15 -3.51 14.03
CA THR A 103 -18.66 -2.44 14.90
C THR A 103 -19.95 -1.84 14.34
N LYS A 104 -20.77 -1.28 15.22
CA LYS A 104 -22.01 -0.56 14.85
C LYS A 104 -21.90 0.95 15.08
N ASP A 105 -21.01 1.38 15.96
CA ASP A 105 -20.99 2.76 16.46
C ASP A 105 -19.77 3.52 15.94
N TYR A 106 -18.57 2.94 16.06
CA TYR A 106 -17.31 3.55 15.63
C TYR A 106 -16.46 2.59 14.82
N GLY A 107 -15.98 3.02 13.66
CA GLY A 107 -15.03 2.28 12.83
C GLY A 107 -13.67 2.97 12.81
N THR A 108 -12.72 2.37 12.09
CA THR A 108 -11.38 2.93 11.93
C THR A 108 -11.35 3.77 10.67
N LEU A 109 -11.08 5.07 10.82
CA LEU A 109 -10.69 5.96 9.73
C LEU A 109 -9.16 6.01 9.67
N GLN A 110 -8.61 5.54 8.57
CA GLN A 110 -7.17 5.50 8.34
C GLN A 110 -6.80 6.47 7.21
N ILE A 111 -5.85 7.36 7.48
CA ILE A 111 -5.25 8.26 6.48
C ILE A 111 -3.90 7.67 6.10
N ASN A 112 -3.68 7.43 4.81
CA ASN A 112 -2.43 6.91 4.27
C ASN A 112 -1.79 7.91 3.33
N GLY A 113 -0.46 7.89 3.30
CA GLY A 113 0.31 8.78 2.45
C GLY A 113 1.81 8.52 2.51
N THR A 114 2.57 9.52 2.10
CA THR A 114 4.04 9.49 2.10
C THR A 114 4.56 10.79 2.69
N TYR A 115 5.50 10.68 3.63
CA TYR A 115 6.28 11.83 4.12
C TYR A 115 7.64 11.83 3.45
N ILE A 116 7.95 12.93 2.77
CA ILE A 116 9.16 13.14 1.97
C ILE A 116 10.04 14.14 2.71
N TYR A 117 11.22 13.69 3.08
CA TYR A 117 12.26 14.51 3.70
C TYR A 117 13.02 15.28 2.63
N SER A 118 13.37 16.52 2.95
CA SER A 118 14.24 17.39 2.16
C SER A 118 15.63 16.80 1.98
N ASN A 119 16.12 16.02 2.95
CA ASN A 119 17.42 15.35 2.93
C ASN A 119 17.27 13.84 3.06
N PRO A 120 18.23 13.05 2.55
CA PRO A 120 18.26 11.62 2.80
C PRO A 120 18.32 11.32 4.31
N ILE A 121 17.54 10.33 4.73
CA ILE A 121 17.43 9.83 6.08
C ILE A 121 18.12 8.46 6.21
N ASN A 122 18.61 8.17 7.40
CA ASN A 122 19.06 6.83 7.75
C ASN A 122 17.88 5.93 8.12
N GLY A 123 18.01 4.61 7.96
CA GLY A 123 16.93 3.66 8.27
C GLY A 123 16.39 3.78 9.71
N THR A 124 17.22 4.20 10.67
CA THR A 124 16.82 4.43 12.08
C THR A 124 16.04 5.73 12.30
N GLU A 125 16.14 6.71 11.41
CA GLU A 125 15.41 7.99 11.51
C GLU A 125 13.94 7.86 11.10
N SER A 126 13.61 6.81 10.34
CA SER A 126 12.26 6.48 9.89
C SER A 126 11.26 6.20 11.00
N GLU A 127 11.72 5.85 12.21
CA GLU A 127 10.86 5.47 13.34
C GLU A 127 10.34 6.68 14.16
N ASN A 128 10.86 7.88 13.90
CA ASN A 128 10.65 9.05 14.76
C ASN A 128 9.60 10.04 14.26
N LEU A 129 8.86 9.79 13.17
CA LEU A 129 7.89 10.75 12.63
C LEU A 129 6.86 11.21 13.68
N SER A 130 6.39 10.29 14.52
CA SER A 130 5.46 10.58 15.61
C SER A 130 5.99 11.56 16.67
N THR A 131 7.31 11.73 16.77
CA THR A 131 7.93 12.62 17.75
C THR A 131 7.76 14.09 17.41
N PHE A 132 7.67 14.44 16.12
CA PHE A 132 7.60 15.82 15.65
C PHE A 132 6.34 16.15 14.85
N LEU A 133 5.61 15.16 14.33
CA LEU A 133 4.37 15.36 13.59
C LEU A 133 3.21 14.61 14.25
N ASP A 134 2.07 15.27 14.40
CA ASP A 134 0.79 14.63 14.76
C ASP A 134 -0.24 14.81 13.66
N MET A 135 -1.07 13.79 13.47
CA MET A 135 -2.22 13.83 12.58
C MET A 135 -3.46 13.29 13.30
N TYR A 136 -4.54 14.05 13.27
CA TYR A 136 -5.81 13.66 13.88
C TYR A 136 -7.00 14.17 13.07
N VAL A 137 -8.16 13.55 13.27
CA VAL A 137 -9.41 13.92 12.59
C VAL A 137 -10.40 14.51 13.59
N TYR A 138 -11.02 15.64 13.27
CA TYR A 138 -12.13 16.22 14.02
C TYR A 138 -13.48 15.72 13.43
N PRO A 139 -14.50 15.36 14.24
CA PRO A 139 -14.72 15.67 15.66
C PRO A 139 -14.11 14.68 16.66
N THR A 140 -13.25 13.78 16.24
CA THR A 140 -12.69 12.74 17.11
C THR A 140 -11.48 13.27 17.90
N VAL A 141 -11.25 12.70 19.08
CA VAL A 141 -10.13 13.07 19.96
C VAL A 141 -9.20 11.86 20.07
N GLY A 142 -7.93 12.06 19.74
CA GLY A 142 -6.94 10.99 19.64
C GLY A 142 -6.59 10.69 18.19
N GLY A 143 -5.29 10.65 17.94
CA GLY A 143 -4.70 10.44 16.63
C GLY A 143 -3.20 10.46 16.79
N GLY A 144 -2.52 9.76 15.90
CA GLY A 144 -1.07 9.70 15.82
C GLY A 144 -0.69 9.36 14.40
N ILE A 145 0.59 9.51 14.09
CA ILE A 145 1.14 9.11 12.80
C ILE A 145 2.16 8.00 13.05
N ALA A 146 1.98 6.89 12.35
CA ALA A 146 2.97 5.84 12.27
C ALA A 146 3.65 5.92 10.90
N SER A 147 4.95 5.62 10.87
CA SER A 147 5.74 5.57 9.65
C SER A 147 6.36 4.20 9.45
N GLN A 148 6.56 3.83 8.20
CA GLN A 148 7.28 2.63 7.82
C GLN A 148 8.24 2.93 6.68
N TYR A 149 9.52 2.62 6.90
CA TYR A 149 10.55 2.67 5.88
C TYR A 149 10.30 1.63 4.78
N HIS A 150 10.53 2.02 3.53
CA HIS A 150 10.31 1.14 2.38
C HIS A 150 11.58 0.99 1.53
N GLY A 151 12.29 -0.11 1.79
CA GLY A 151 13.25 -0.71 0.88
C GLY A 151 14.37 0.21 0.43
N ILE A 152 14.30 0.66 -0.82
CA ILE A 152 15.35 1.39 -1.52
C ILE A 152 15.21 2.92 -1.42
N ILE A 153 14.18 3.46 -0.76
CA ILE A 153 13.97 4.92 -0.70
C ILE A 153 14.74 5.52 0.47
N ASN A 154 15.59 6.50 0.18
CA ASN A 154 16.45 7.10 1.18
C ASN A 154 15.93 8.43 1.72
N ASN A 155 14.86 9.03 1.19
CA ASN A 155 14.36 10.33 1.67
C ASN A 155 12.84 10.34 1.93
N ALA A 156 12.21 9.18 2.14
CA ALA A 156 10.79 9.14 2.43
C ALA A 156 10.36 7.92 3.21
N VAL A 157 9.22 8.04 3.88
CA VAL A 157 8.55 6.96 4.61
C VAL A 157 7.07 6.94 4.25
N ALA A 158 6.49 5.74 4.19
CA ALA A 158 5.04 5.62 4.12
C ALA A 158 4.45 5.97 5.50
N ILE A 159 3.30 6.63 5.51
CA ILE A 159 2.66 7.09 6.75
C ILE A 159 1.23 6.58 6.86
N SER A 160 0.81 6.31 8.09
CA SER A 160 -0.58 6.01 8.41
C SER A 160 -0.99 6.72 9.69
N SER A 161 -2.23 7.20 9.71
CA SER A 161 -2.87 7.70 10.93
C SER A 161 -4.18 6.96 11.14
N TYR A 162 -4.32 6.30 12.29
CA TYR A 162 -5.52 5.58 12.67
C TYR A 162 -6.34 6.43 13.64
N ASN A 163 -7.60 6.67 13.27
CA ASN A 163 -8.52 7.51 14.03
C ASN A 163 -9.82 6.73 14.25
N ASN A 164 -10.32 6.71 15.48
CA ASN A 164 -11.60 6.10 15.78
C ASN A 164 -12.72 7.05 15.35
N TYR A 165 -13.54 6.68 14.36
CA TYR A 165 -14.48 7.60 13.71
C TYR A 165 -15.93 7.09 13.75
N PRO A 166 -16.90 7.94 14.16
CA PRO A 166 -18.29 7.52 14.30
C PRO A 166 -18.95 7.23 12.95
N LEU A 167 -19.61 6.07 12.83
CA LEU A 167 -20.27 5.65 11.59
C LEU A 167 -21.34 6.63 11.12
N TYR A 168 -22.07 7.26 12.06
CA TYR A 168 -23.13 8.21 11.74
C TYR A 168 -22.62 9.51 11.07
N ASN A 169 -21.32 9.82 11.20
CA ASN A 169 -20.69 10.98 10.57
C ASN A 169 -19.98 10.65 9.25
N LEU A 170 -19.99 9.40 8.80
CA LEU A 170 -19.18 8.96 7.65
C LEU A 170 -19.38 9.80 6.38
N ASN A 171 -20.60 10.26 6.12
CA ASN A 171 -20.93 11.06 4.93
C ASN A 171 -20.84 12.58 5.15
N ASN A 172 -20.48 13.01 6.37
CA ASN A 172 -20.31 14.43 6.67
C ASN A 172 -18.88 14.86 6.34
N SER A 173 -18.71 16.16 6.07
CA SER A 173 -17.37 16.71 5.99
C SER A 173 -16.67 16.60 7.34
N PHE A 174 -15.36 16.35 7.32
CA PHE A 174 -14.52 16.29 8.51
C PHE A 174 -13.23 17.08 8.29
N ILE A 175 -12.51 17.36 9.36
CA ILE A 175 -11.27 18.13 9.29
C ILE A 175 -10.11 17.21 9.66
N ILE A 176 -9.14 17.09 8.76
CA ILE A 176 -7.83 16.54 9.10
C ILE A 176 -7.00 17.68 9.65
N ILE A 177 -6.42 17.48 10.83
CA ILE A 177 -5.53 18.44 11.47
C ILE A 177 -4.15 17.82 11.57
N ILE A 178 -3.18 18.50 10.98
CA ILE A 178 -1.78 18.12 10.97
C ILE A 178 -1.04 19.15 11.82
N SER A 179 -0.40 18.71 12.88
CA SER A 179 0.32 19.58 13.82
C SER A 179 1.79 19.26 13.76
N ASP A 180 2.59 20.26 13.39
CA ASP A 180 4.04 20.25 13.52
C ASP A 180 4.39 20.69 14.95
N LYS A 181 4.98 19.78 15.72
CA LYS A 181 5.34 20.00 17.14
C LYS A 181 6.55 20.91 17.29
N GLU A 182 7.43 20.98 16.31
CA GLU A 182 8.63 21.81 16.35
C GLU A 182 8.25 23.27 16.13
N THR A 183 7.50 23.55 15.05
CA THR A 183 7.08 24.93 14.74
C THR A 183 5.81 25.37 15.46
N LYS A 184 5.11 24.43 16.12
CA LYS A 184 3.79 24.62 16.77
C LYS A 184 2.70 25.11 15.81
N LYS A 185 2.90 24.94 14.51
CA LYS A 185 1.91 25.28 13.48
C LYS A 185 0.99 24.09 13.23
N SER A 186 -0.26 24.39 12.87
CA SER A 186 -1.20 23.36 12.45
C SER A 186 -1.84 23.72 11.10
N ILE A 187 -1.99 22.70 10.26
CA ILE A 187 -2.66 22.78 8.97
C ILE A 187 -3.98 22.04 9.12
N LYS A 188 -5.06 22.66 8.65
CA LYS A 188 -6.41 22.11 8.72
C LYS A 188 -6.95 21.92 7.31
N LEU A 189 -7.31 20.70 6.98
CA LEU A 189 -7.88 20.33 5.69
C LEU A 189 -9.33 19.93 5.88
N LEU A 190 -10.24 20.68 5.25
CA LEU A 190 -11.65 20.29 5.19
C LEU A 190 -11.81 19.23 4.10
N ILE A 191 -12.14 18.01 4.50
CA ILE A 191 -12.39 16.90 3.60
C ILE A 191 -13.89 16.69 3.47
N LYS A 192 -14.36 16.69 2.23
CA LYS A 192 -15.69 16.20 1.88
C LYS A 192 -15.48 14.88 1.12
N PRO A 193 -15.63 13.73 1.77
CA PRO A 193 -15.25 12.47 1.16
C PRO A 193 -16.24 12.03 0.06
N GLU A 194 -15.71 11.58 -1.07
CA GLU A 194 -16.47 10.90 -2.12
C GLU A 194 -16.17 9.41 -2.08
N TRP A 195 -16.89 8.71 -1.20
CA TRP A 195 -16.57 7.33 -0.88
C TRP A 195 -16.83 6.35 -2.03
N GLN A 196 -15.79 5.63 -2.41
CA GLN A 196 -15.90 4.37 -3.14
C GLN A 196 -16.14 3.23 -2.15
N LYS A 197 -17.29 2.57 -2.25
CA LYS A 197 -17.69 1.49 -1.34
C LYS A 197 -17.27 0.12 -1.87
N GLY A 198 -16.60 -0.66 -1.02
CA GLY A 198 -16.17 -2.02 -1.33
C GLY A 198 -16.36 -2.98 -0.17
N ARG A 199 -15.82 -4.19 -0.34
CA ARG A 199 -15.72 -5.22 0.69
C ARG A 199 -14.25 -5.50 0.98
N LEU A 200 -13.93 -5.59 2.27
CA LEU A 200 -12.59 -5.93 2.72
C LEU A 200 -12.47 -7.46 2.82
N PHE A 201 -11.74 -8.05 1.87
CA PHE A 201 -11.47 -9.50 1.85
C PHE A 201 -10.16 -9.89 2.54
N SER A 202 -9.29 -8.90 2.82
CA SER A 202 -8.05 -9.07 3.58
C SER A 202 -7.94 -7.93 4.59
N SER A 203 -7.67 -8.25 5.86
CA SER A 203 -7.42 -7.26 6.91
C SER A 203 -6.07 -6.56 6.78
N ILE A 204 -5.19 -7.07 5.91
CA ILE A 204 -3.83 -6.57 5.73
C ILE A 204 -3.86 -5.53 4.62
N ASN A 205 -4.10 -4.27 5.00
CA ASN A 205 -3.88 -3.14 4.11
C ASN A 205 -2.42 -2.70 4.30
N ASN A 206 -1.49 -3.41 3.66
CA ASN A 206 -0.08 -3.01 3.70
C ASN A 206 0.04 -1.58 3.17
N MET A 207 0.80 -0.75 3.88
CA MET A 207 1.34 0.47 3.29
C MET A 207 2.03 0.07 1.99
N LYS A 208 1.71 0.78 0.91
CA LYS A 208 2.36 0.58 -0.38
C LYS A 208 3.28 1.76 -0.59
N SER A 209 4.43 1.50 -1.17
CA SER A 209 5.40 2.53 -1.48
C SER A 209 5.37 2.90 -2.96
N PRO A 210 5.52 4.19 -3.31
CA PRO A 210 5.71 4.61 -4.69
C PRO A 210 6.99 4.03 -5.32
N ALA A 211 7.97 3.55 -4.55
CA ALA A 211 9.14 2.87 -5.10
C ALA A 211 8.96 1.36 -5.29
N ASP A 212 7.92 0.73 -4.74
CA ASP A 212 7.69 -0.71 -4.91
C ASP A 212 7.65 -1.17 -6.38
N PRO A 213 6.96 -0.47 -7.32
CA PRO A 213 7.02 -0.87 -8.72
C PRO A 213 8.40 -0.63 -9.35
N VAL A 214 9.16 0.37 -8.88
CA VAL A 214 10.50 0.70 -9.38
C VAL A 214 11.51 -0.37 -8.98
N ASP A 215 11.53 -0.75 -7.70
CA ASP A 215 12.38 -1.82 -7.15
C ASP A 215 12.15 -3.13 -7.93
N LYS A 216 10.89 -3.54 -8.08
CA LYS A 216 10.53 -4.76 -8.81
C LYS A 216 10.84 -4.66 -10.31
N PHE A 217 10.67 -3.49 -10.91
CA PHE A 217 11.01 -3.26 -12.30
C PHE A 217 12.52 -3.45 -12.53
N LEU A 218 13.35 -2.70 -11.80
CA LEU A 218 14.81 -2.76 -11.90
C LEU A 218 15.33 -4.16 -11.59
N TYR A 219 14.87 -4.78 -10.50
CA TYR A 219 15.24 -6.16 -10.15
C TYR A 219 14.98 -7.13 -11.31
N ASN A 220 13.81 -7.09 -11.93
CA ASN A 220 13.49 -7.99 -13.05
C ASN A 220 14.28 -7.68 -14.32
N ILE A 221 14.60 -6.41 -14.58
CA ILE A 221 15.44 -6.01 -15.72
C ILE A 221 16.85 -6.60 -15.57
N TYR A 222 17.51 -6.45 -14.42
CA TYR A 222 18.86 -6.99 -14.19
C TYR A 222 18.90 -8.51 -14.02
N GLN A 223 17.77 -9.16 -13.74
CA GLN A 223 17.62 -10.63 -13.73
C GLN A 223 17.24 -11.20 -15.10
N ASN A 224 17.35 -10.41 -16.18
CA ASN A 224 17.02 -10.79 -17.55
C ASN A 224 15.57 -11.32 -17.70
N LYS A 225 14.62 -10.70 -16.97
CA LYS A 225 13.18 -10.97 -17.02
C LYS A 225 12.38 -9.74 -17.46
N PRO A 226 12.64 -9.19 -18.67
CA PRO A 226 12.00 -7.95 -19.11
C PRO A 226 10.47 -8.05 -19.22
N ARG A 227 9.92 -9.24 -19.53
CA ARG A 227 8.47 -9.47 -19.56
C ARG A 227 7.83 -9.37 -18.16
N GLU A 228 8.56 -9.71 -17.11
CA GLU A 228 8.07 -9.58 -15.73
C GLU A 228 8.18 -8.12 -15.27
N ALA A 229 9.26 -7.42 -15.63
CA ALA A 229 9.42 -5.99 -15.36
C ALA A 229 8.27 -5.15 -15.96
N GLN A 230 7.85 -5.48 -17.19
CA GLN A 230 6.75 -4.82 -17.89
C GLN A 230 5.40 -4.87 -17.15
N LYS A 231 5.21 -5.76 -16.16
CA LYS A 231 3.98 -5.82 -15.36
C LYS A 231 3.81 -4.61 -14.42
N TYR A 232 4.86 -3.84 -14.19
CA TYR A 232 4.86 -2.68 -13.30
C TYR A 232 4.72 -1.34 -14.03
N VAL A 233 4.67 -1.36 -15.37
CA VAL A 233 4.57 -0.16 -16.22
C VAL A 233 3.16 -0.04 -16.78
N LEU A 234 2.63 1.18 -16.81
CA LEU A 234 1.36 1.49 -17.46
C LEU A 234 1.48 1.19 -18.97
N ARG A 235 0.58 0.34 -19.47
CA ARG A 235 0.62 -0.18 -20.85
C ARG A 235 0.65 0.97 -21.87
N GLY A 236 1.76 1.11 -22.59
CA GLY A 236 1.92 2.08 -23.68
C GLY A 236 3.31 2.72 -23.73
N ASN A 237 4.01 2.80 -22.60
CA ASN A 237 5.32 3.43 -22.51
C ASN A 237 6.42 2.36 -22.46
N GLN A 238 6.96 2.02 -23.63
CA GLN A 238 7.92 0.93 -23.82
C GLN A 238 9.14 1.38 -24.64
N PRO A 239 10.05 2.19 -24.09
CA PRO A 239 11.39 2.23 -24.65
C PRO A 239 12.10 0.89 -24.41
N ASP A 240 12.89 0.44 -25.38
CA ASP A 240 13.93 -0.55 -25.13
C ASP A 240 14.95 0.07 -24.18
N LEU A 241 15.15 -0.54 -23.01
CA LEU A 241 16.14 -0.08 -22.04
C LEU A 241 17.53 -0.58 -22.42
N ASP A 242 18.43 0.34 -22.70
CA ASP A 242 19.86 0.05 -22.84
C ASP A 242 20.51 0.06 -21.44
N ILE A 243 20.32 -1.03 -20.70
CA ILE A 243 20.94 -1.20 -19.38
C ILE A 243 22.42 -1.55 -19.53
N ASN A 244 23.24 -1.24 -18.52
CA ASN A 244 24.63 -1.65 -18.50
C ASN A 244 24.73 -3.18 -18.46
N PRO A 245 25.24 -3.84 -19.54
CA PRO A 245 25.30 -5.30 -19.60
C PRO A 245 26.28 -5.87 -18.57
N VAL A 246 27.19 -5.05 -18.03
CA VAL A 246 28.13 -5.47 -16.99
C VAL A 246 27.43 -5.70 -15.65
N LEU A 247 26.29 -5.06 -15.41
CA LEU A 247 25.50 -5.24 -14.19
C LEU A 247 24.46 -6.36 -14.33
N ALA A 248 24.18 -6.83 -15.54
CA ALA A 248 23.25 -7.94 -15.78
C ALA A 248 23.75 -9.23 -15.10
N ASP A 249 22.82 -9.99 -14.50
CA ASP A 249 23.08 -11.23 -13.77
C ASP A 249 24.03 -11.12 -12.55
N LYS A 250 24.44 -9.91 -12.18
CA LYS A 250 25.18 -9.64 -10.94
C LYS A 250 24.26 -9.39 -9.76
N ARG A 251 24.81 -9.47 -8.55
CA ARG A 251 24.14 -8.94 -7.36
C ARG A 251 24.14 -7.42 -7.46
N ILE A 252 22.97 -6.82 -7.48
CA ILE A 252 22.80 -5.37 -7.56
C ILE A 252 22.43 -4.79 -6.19
N HIS A 253 22.85 -3.55 -5.95
CA HIS A 253 22.39 -2.68 -4.87
C HIS A 253 21.64 -1.51 -5.47
N MET A 254 20.50 -1.16 -4.89
CA MET A 254 19.62 -0.10 -5.41
C MET A 254 19.35 0.92 -4.32
N GLU A 255 19.48 2.19 -4.67
CA GLU A 255 19.10 3.32 -3.83
C GLU A 255 18.24 4.27 -4.64
N SER A 256 17.33 4.96 -3.99
CA SER A 256 16.43 5.89 -4.65
C SER A 256 16.07 7.07 -3.77
N THR A 257 15.71 8.17 -4.40
CA THR A 257 15.08 9.32 -3.78
C THR A 257 13.78 9.63 -4.49
N ILE A 258 12.82 10.21 -3.78
CA ILE A 258 11.52 10.56 -4.33
C ILE A 258 11.21 12.03 -4.11
N LYS A 259 10.43 12.59 -5.03
CA LYS A 259 9.79 13.90 -4.88
C LYS A 259 8.39 13.88 -5.47
N TRP A 260 7.54 14.76 -4.97
CA TRP A 260 6.20 14.96 -5.50
C TRP A 260 6.20 15.93 -6.68
N ILE A 261 5.39 15.63 -7.69
CA ILE A 261 5.12 16.48 -8.85
C ILE A 261 3.61 16.57 -9.03
N ASP A 262 3.08 17.79 -9.00
CA ASP A 262 1.63 18.03 -9.13
C ASP A 262 1.11 17.60 -10.50
N ILE A 263 1.86 17.88 -11.56
CA ILE A 263 1.49 17.58 -12.95
C ILE A 263 2.72 17.11 -13.72
N PHE A 264 2.62 15.92 -14.32
CA PHE A 264 3.60 15.39 -15.28
C PHE A 264 2.86 14.94 -16.54
N GLU A 265 3.13 15.59 -17.67
CA GLU A 265 2.36 15.41 -18.90
C GLU A 265 0.85 15.57 -18.64
N ASP A 266 0.04 14.54 -18.91
CA ASP A 266 -1.41 14.51 -18.68
C ASP A 266 -1.79 13.88 -17.32
N PHE A 267 -0.80 13.56 -16.47
CA PHE A 267 -1.01 12.90 -15.18
C PHE A 267 -0.93 13.89 -14.02
N TYR A 268 -1.91 13.79 -13.11
CA TYR A 268 -1.96 14.56 -11.88
C TYR A 268 -1.46 13.73 -10.69
N GLY A 269 -0.67 14.36 -9.83
CA GLY A 269 -0.17 13.77 -8.59
C GLY A 269 0.75 12.58 -8.81
N VAL A 270 1.99 12.88 -9.16
CA VAL A 270 2.99 11.91 -9.60
C VAL A 270 4.21 11.95 -8.69
N TYR A 271 4.74 10.78 -8.36
CA TYR A 271 6.05 10.67 -7.72
C TYR A 271 7.12 10.59 -8.80
N GLN A 272 8.09 11.49 -8.79
CA GLN A 272 9.35 11.24 -9.48
C GLN A 272 10.26 10.45 -8.54
N VAL A 273 10.74 9.31 -8.99
CA VAL A 273 11.66 8.42 -8.28
C VAL A 273 12.97 8.38 -9.06
N ASP A 274 14.02 8.95 -8.48
CA ASP A 274 15.37 8.91 -9.04
C ASP A 274 16.12 7.76 -8.39
N ALA A 275 16.49 6.76 -9.18
CA ALA A 275 17.11 5.52 -8.72
C ALA A 275 18.53 5.35 -9.27
N GLU A 276 19.41 4.83 -8.43
CA GLU A 276 20.78 4.47 -8.77
C GLU A 276 21.00 2.96 -8.55
N VAL A 277 21.50 2.27 -9.56
CA VAL A 277 21.80 0.84 -9.51
C VAL A 277 23.30 0.61 -9.62
N ASN A 278 23.83 -0.10 -8.64
CA ASN A 278 25.25 -0.43 -8.52
C ASN A 278 25.45 -1.95 -8.39
N GLU A 279 26.66 -2.44 -8.64
CA GLU A 279 27.05 -3.79 -8.22
C GLU A 279 27.17 -3.85 -6.69
N SER A 280 26.60 -4.88 -6.08
CA SER A 280 26.74 -5.17 -4.66
C SER A 280 27.98 -6.03 -4.43
N LEU A 281 28.98 -5.49 -3.73
CA LEU A 281 30.18 -6.24 -3.34
C LEU A 281 30.01 -6.87 -1.95
N GLU A 282 30.61 -8.05 -1.76
CA GLU A 282 30.73 -8.64 -0.42
C GLU A 282 31.52 -7.67 0.47
N ASN A 283 30.92 -7.29 1.60
CA ASN A 283 31.37 -6.27 2.59
C ASN A 283 30.85 -4.84 2.40
N GLY A 284 29.84 -4.61 1.57
CA GLY A 284 29.15 -3.31 1.53
C GLY A 284 29.96 -2.17 0.90
N ALA A 285 31.09 -2.48 0.26
CA ALA A 285 31.78 -1.55 -0.60
C ALA A 285 30.97 -1.32 -1.90
N LYS A 286 30.85 -0.07 -2.32
CA LYS A 286 30.40 0.32 -3.67
C LYS A 286 31.66 0.49 -4.50
N ASP A 287 31.89 -0.24 -5.59
CA ASP A 287 33.14 -0.04 -6.34
C ASP A 287 33.14 -0.35 -7.86
N ILE A 288 33.95 0.46 -8.54
CA ILE A 288 34.54 0.42 -9.91
C ILE A 288 33.63 0.66 -11.13
N ILE A 289 32.43 0.10 -11.20
CA ILE A 289 31.57 0.28 -12.40
C ILE A 289 30.67 1.51 -12.21
N PRO A 290 30.57 2.40 -13.21
CA PRO A 290 29.65 3.53 -13.13
C PRO A 290 28.21 3.05 -12.95
N PRO A 291 27.46 3.62 -11.99
CA PRO A 291 26.06 3.23 -11.78
C PRO A 291 25.20 3.55 -12.99
N ASP A 292 24.15 2.75 -13.17
CA ASP A 292 23.03 3.15 -14.01
C ASP A 292 22.10 4.03 -13.18
N ARG A 293 21.71 5.16 -13.77
CA ARG A 293 20.82 6.14 -13.14
C ARG A 293 19.54 6.24 -13.94
N PHE A 294 18.43 6.16 -13.24
CA PHE A 294 17.11 6.18 -13.83
C PHE A 294 16.26 7.24 -13.17
N THR A 295 15.41 7.88 -13.95
CA THR A 295 14.31 8.69 -13.44
C THR A 295 13.01 8.00 -13.84
N PHE A 296 12.21 7.65 -12.84
CA PHE A 296 10.88 7.08 -13.00
C PHE A 296 9.83 8.10 -12.58
N TYR A 297 8.67 8.02 -13.21
CA TYR A 297 7.45 8.71 -12.80
C TYR A 297 6.43 7.64 -12.44
N VAL A 298 5.86 7.74 -11.25
CA VAL A 298 5.00 6.73 -10.65
C VAL A 298 3.70 7.36 -10.19
N GLN A 299 2.58 6.73 -10.51
CA GLN A 299 1.25 7.18 -10.08
C GLN A 299 0.50 6.05 -9.38
N LYS A 300 -0.36 6.42 -8.43
CA LYS A 300 -1.29 5.50 -7.79
C LYS A 300 -2.58 5.40 -8.61
N ASN A 301 -2.95 4.18 -9.01
CA ASN A 301 -4.20 3.91 -9.73
C ASN A 301 -5.42 3.84 -8.79
N ASP A 302 -6.63 3.72 -9.35
CA ASP A 302 -7.88 3.63 -8.59
C ASP A 302 -7.96 2.41 -7.65
N ASN A 303 -7.24 1.34 -7.98
CA ASN A 303 -7.12 0.17 -7.11
C ASN A 303 -6.18 0.43 -5.92
N GLY A 304 -5.55 1.60 -5.86
CA GLY A 304 -4.57 1.98 -4.86
C GLY A 304 -3.23 1.28 -5.03
N ASN A 305 -2.88 0.81 -6.23
CA ASN A 305 -1.54 0.28 -6.54
C ASN A 305 -0.72 1.36 -7.25
N TYR A 306 0.58 1.38 -7.04
CA TYR A 306 1.49 2.22 -7.80
C TYR A 306 1.94 1.54 -9.09
N GLU A 307 2.02 2.33 -10.16
CA GLU A 307 2.45 1.90 -11.48
C GLU A 307 3.40 2.95 -12.06
N ILE A 308 4.43 2.49 -12.79
CA ILE A 308 5.36 3.36 -13.50
C ILE A 308 4.64 3.89 -14.75
N ILE A 309 4.47 5.20 -14.84
CA ILE A 309 3.86 5.84 -16.00
C ILE A 309 4.91 6.23 -17.03
N HIS A 310 6.11 6.64 -16.61
CA HIS A 310 7.20 6.99 -17.51
C HIS A 310 8.53 6.66 -16.85
N TYR A 311 9.55 6.37 -17.65
CA TYR A 311 10.90 6.22 -17.13
C TYR A 311 11.94 6.54 -18.21
N SER A 312 13.11 6.98 -17.77
CA SER A 312 14.24 7.28 -18.65
C SER A 312 15.56 6.89 -17.98
N LEU A 313 16.53 6.47 -18.79
CA LEU A 313 17.91 6.33 -18.36
C LEU A 313 18.57 7.71 -18.43
N VAL A 314 19.19 8.14 -17.34
CA VAL A 314 19.93 9.39 -17.29
C VAL A 314 21.29 9.15 -17.94
N SER A 315 21.44 9.51 -19.21
CA SER A 315 22.73 9.44 -19.91
C SER A 315 23.73 10.38 -19.26
N LYS A 316 24.96 9.89 -19.04
CA LYS A 316 26.08 10.64 -18.44
C LYS A 316 26.38 11.99 -19.09
#